data_AF-A0A951H7Y5-F1
#
_entry.id   AF-A0A951H7Y5-F1
#
_cell.length_a   1.000
_cell.length_b   1.000
_cell.length_c   1.000
_cell.angle_alpha   90.00
_cell.angle_beta   90.00
_cell.angle_gamma   90.00
#
_symmetry.space_group_name_H-M   'P 1'
#
loop_
_entity.id
_entity.type
_entity.pdbx_description
1 polymer ?
#
loop_
_entity_poly.entity_id
_entity_poly.type
_entity_poly.pdbx_seq_one_letter_code
_entity_poly.pdbx_strand_id
1 'polypeptide(L)'
;MTRWIKSLVPLLCVVVLHSAMIVRAHAAINPRAKEDLDAFMKKFEEGDSLFNQKKYAEAAAALAAAQESYQRAERRDDSIRGFEFTLQPQTFPALRYYGYGMAPNHDLKENASGAIKDTASVLHCVANTMWRDASILSDAAKVPYGIDNEPQELTEEDFLQVVEFLYDPIKQAKLPVPDDEWRDVVQAGRRVQLILEHLLQKYPAWRTNKINWVGQPTGDEVLVDIKKKLAEAEPEYQKVVGDFKKAEPAGFADDMREEVGTLDKAIAGVKRNGWLDWILARDLYLDKDYLSKRRERFAHLYTAEGKNLPDGKLKPLEDKIAALQKAMDENASRWHFPVGQTHDAAIETRAKNAVKAKFPGATILNSALDGTDWTIQKNDLGLPRYRERDVLVLTKMPGQKGLWLIEGSYVQDYAGGGTYNAGGTFGQYSQVRIQTSP
;
A
#
# COMPACT_ATOMS: atom_id res chain seq x y z
N MET A 1 -35.91 -17.42 -23.74
CA MET A 1 -34.94 -18.00 -22.79
C MET A 1 -33.47 -17.93 -23.25
N THR A 2 -33.18 -17.48 -24.48
CA THR A 2 -31.85 -17.56 -25.12
C THR A 2 -31.06 -16.25 -25.20
N ARG A 3 -31.64 -15.10 -24.81
CA ARG A 3 -30.96 -13.79 -24.82
C ARG A 3 -30.23 -13.45 -23.52
N TRP A 4 -30.69 -13.94 -22.37
CA TRP A 4 -30.04 -13.74 -21.07
C TRP A 4 -28.70 -14.49 -20.94
N ILE A 5 -28.51 -15.56 -21.70
CA ILE A 5 -27.25 -16.33 -21.72
C ILE A 5 -26.15 -15.59 -22.50
N LYS A 6 -26.47 -14.70 -23.46
CA LYS A 6 -25.46 -14.02 -24.29
C LYS A 6 -24.84 -12.77 -23.67
N SER A 7 -25.49 -12.19 -22.65
CA SER A 7 -25.02 -10.97 -21.97
C SER A 7 -24.46 -11.24 -20.58
N LEU A 8 -24.85 -12.35 -19.93
CA LEU A 8 -24.20 -12.81 -18.71
C LEU A 8 -22.82 -13.40 -19.01
N VAL A 9 -22.63 -14.11 -20.11
CA VAL A 9 -21.35 -14.77 -20.43
C VAL A 9 -20.18 -13.79 -20.55
N PRO A 10 -20.25 -12.64 -21.25
CA PRO A 10 -19.13 -11.71 -21.35
C PRO A 10 -18.81 -10.99 -20.04
N LEU A 11 -19.81 -10.65 -19.23
CA LEU A 11 -19.61 -9.94 -17.96
C LEU A 11 -19.11 -10.90 -16.87
N LEU A 12 -19.64 -12.13 -16.84
CA LEU A 12 -19.09 -13.22 -16.02
C LEU A 12 -17.67 -13.55 -16.51
N CYS A 13 -17.39 -13.57 -17.81
CA CYS A 13 -16.04 -13.74 -18.35
C CYS A 13 -15.11 -12.59 -17.97
N VAL A 14 -15.55 -11.33 -17.93
CA VAL A 14 -14.69 -10.19 -17.54
C VAL A 14 -14.44 -10.16 -16.04
N VAL A 15 -15.44 -10.46 -15.20
CA VAL A 15 -15.25 -10.55 -13.73
C VAL A 15 -14.48 -11.80 -13.35
N VAL A 16 -14.70 -12.93 -14.05
CA VAL A 16 -13.87 -14.14 -13.92
C VAL A 16 -12.50 -13.93 -14.53
N LEU A 17 -12.31 -13.13 -15.59
CA LEU A 17 -10.98 -12.79 -16.15
C LEU A 17 -10.24 -11.81 -15.26
N HIS A 18 -10.89 -10.82 -14.64
CA HIS A 18 -10.24 -9.90 -13.69
C HIS A 18 -9.92 -10.62 -12.38
N SER A 19 -10.86 -11.41 -11.85
CA SER A 19 -10.62 -12.23 -10.66
C SER A 19 -9.65 -13.36 -10.95
N ALA A 20 -9.67 -13.97 -12.16
CA ALA A 20 -8.64 -14.91 -12.60
C ALA A 20 -7.34 -14.22 -12.99
N MET A 21 -7.29 -12.92 -13.28
CA MET A 21 -6.03 -12.18 -13.48
C MET A 21 -5.42 -11.78 -12.14
N ILE A 22 -6.22 -11.42 -11.12
CA ILE A 22 -5.76 -11.18 -9.75
C ILE A 22 -5.38 -12.51 -9.05
N VAL A 23 -6.14 -13.57 -9.30
CA VAL A 23 -5.79 -14.95 -8.90
C VAL A 23 -4.65 -15.49 -9.76
N ARG A 24 -4.49 -15.13 -11.04
CA ARG A 24 -3.31 -15.47 -11.86
C ARG A 24 -2.10 -14.62 -11.54
N ALA A 25 -2.24 -13.44 -10.94
CA ALA A 25 -1.12 -12.67 -10.42
C ALA A 25 -0.62 -13.33 -9.11
N HIS A 26 -1.52 -13.65 -8.18
CA HIS A 26 -1.19 -14.50 -7.02
C HIS A 26 -0.82 -15.95 -7.39
N ALA A 27 -1.20 -16.43 -8.57
CA ALA A 27 -0.82 -17.74 -9.13
C ALA A 27 0.23 -17.65 -10.26
N ALA A 28 0.89 -16.50 -10.43
CA ALA A 28 1.98 -16.33 -11.40
C ALA A 28 3.33 -16.77 -10.82
N ILE A 29 3.41 -16.91 -9.50
CA ILE A 29 4.56 -17.53 -8.83
C ILE A 29 4.30 -19.02 -8.75
N ASN A 30 5.26 -19.82 -9.18
CA ASN A 30 5.25 -21.25 -8.92
C ASN A 30 4.99 -21.50 -7.42
N PRO A 31 3.92 -22.23 -7.00
CA PRO A 31 3.60 -22.41 -5.59
C PRO A 31 4.76 -22.94 -4.74
N ARG A 32 5.62 -23.77 -5.34
CA ARG A 32 6.85 -24.26 -4.69
C ARG A 32 7.93 -23.21 -4.56
N ALA A 33 8.01 -22.26 -5.49
CA ALA A 33 8.90 -21.11 -5.37
C ALA A 33 8.40 -20.17 -4.26
N LYS A 34 7.07 -20.01 -4.12
CA LYS A 34 6.49 -19.27 -2.99
C LYS A 34 6.84 -19.90 -1.63
N GLU A 35 6.72 -21.22 -1.50
CA GLU A 35 7.13 -21.93 -0.27
C GLU A 35 8.61 -21.70 0.07
N ASP A 36 9.50 -21.71 -0.94
CA ASP A 36 10.92 -21.41 -0.74
C ASP A 36 11.16 -19.93 -0.37
N LEU A 37 10.39 -18.99 -0.93
CA LEU A 37 10.45 -17.57 -0.55
C LEU A 37 9.98 -17.34 0.88
N ASP A 38 8.90 -18.01 1.31
CA ASP A 38 8.44 -17.95 2.70
C ASP A 38 9.51 -18.53 3.65
N ALA A 39 10.18 -19.63 3.25
CA ALA A 39 11.30 -20.21 4.00
C ALA A 39 12.53 -19.29 4.04
N PHE A 40 12.84 -18.61 2.93
CA PHE A 40 13.88 -17.59 2.86
C PHE A 40 13.61 -16.46 3.86
N MET A 41 12.41 -15.88 3.84
CA MET A 41 12.03 -14.78 4.74
C MET A 41 12.17 -15.18 6.20
N LYS A 42 11.67 -16.36 6.57
CA LYS A 42 11.78 -16.89 7.93
C LYS A 42 13.24 -17.04 8.38
N LYS A 43 14.11 -17.57 7.51
CA LYS A 43 15.52 -17.78 7.83
C LYS A 43 16.32 -16.49 7.85
N PHE A 44 15.95 -15.52 7.01
CA PHE A 44 16.51 -14.19 7.04
C PHE A 44 16.17 -13.46 8.35
N GLU A 45 14.90 -13.49 8.80
CA GLU A 45 14.47 -12.95 10.09
C GLU A 45 15.20 -13.60 11.29
N GLU A 46 15.37 -14.92 11.26
CA GLU A 46 16.15 -15.65 12.25
C GLU A 46 17.61 -15.20 12.28
N GLY A 47 18.24 -15.10 11.10
CA GLY A 47 19.61 -14.63 10.93
C GLY A 47 19.82 -13.20 11.44
N ASP A 48 18.92 -12.28 11.08
CA ASP A 48 18.91 -10.90 11.59
C ASP A 48 18.82 -10.86 13.12
N SER A 49 17.88 -11.61 13.71
CA SER A 49 17.73 -11.68 15.16
C SER A 49 18.98 -12.20 15.87
N LEU A 50 19.61 -13.25 15.33
CA LEU A 50 20.83 -13.85 15.88
C LEU A 50 22.03 -12.91 15.73
N PHE A 51 22.14 -12.20 14.61
CA PHE A 51 23.19 -11.21 14.38
C PHE A 51 23.12 -10.09 15.42
N ASN A 52 21.92 -9.57 15.69
CA ASN A 52 21.69 -8.55 16.72
C ASN A 52 22.01 -9.05 18.14
N GLN A 53 21.88 -10.36 18.40
CA GLN A 53 22.30 -10.99 19.65
C GLN A 53 23.80 -11.28 19.70
N LYS A 54 24.57 -10.91 18.66
CA LYS A 54 26.00 -11.22 18.49
C LYS A 54 26.30 -12.72 18.45
N LYS A 55 25.32 -13.54 18.07
CA LYS A 55 25.46 -14.99 17.84
C LYS A 55 25.86 -15.24 16.39
N TYR A 56 27.08 -14.82 16.05
CA TYR A 56 27.50 -14.70 14.64
C TYR A 56 27.59 -16.04 13.91
N ALA A 57 27.97 -17.12 14.60
CA ALA A 57 28.03 -18.46 14.01
C ALA A 57 26.64 -18.97 13.64
N GLU A 58 25.67 -18.82 14.56
CA GLU A 58 24.28 -19.21 14.34
C GLU A 58 23.62 -18.31 13.29
N ALA A 59 23.92 -17.01 13.31
CA ALA A 59 23.46 -16.07 12.29
C ALA A 59 23.97 -16.47 10.90
N ALA A 60 25.26 -16.82 10.76
CA ALA A 60 25.83 -17.26 9.50
C ALA A 60 25.15 -18.54 8.99
N ALA A 61 24.88 -19.51 9.86
CA ALA A 61 24.16 -20.73 9.48
C ALA A 61 22.71 -20.47 9.04
N ALA A 62 21.99 -19.59 9.73
CA ALA A 62 20.62 -19.21 9.37
C ALA A 62 20.58 -18.47 8.01
N LEU A 63 21.50 -17.53 7.78
CA LEU A 63 21.58 -16.76 6.55
C LEU A 63 22.03 -17.62 5.35
N ALA A 64 22.91 -18.59 5.56
CA ALA A 64 23.23 -19.60 4.53
C ALA A 64 21.98 -20.41 4.13
N ALA A 65 21.18 -20.84 5.10
CA ALA A 65 19.93 -21.55 4.82
C ALA A 65 18.87 -20.65 4.12
N ALA A 66 18.86 -19.35 4.42
CA ALA A 66 18.06 -18.38 3.67
C ALA A 66 18.52 -18.34 2.21
N GLN A 67 19.82 -18.20 1.98
CA GLN A 67 20.42 -18.15 0.64
C GLN A 67 20.06 -19.37 -0.22
N GLU A 68 20.22 -20.57 0.33
CA GLU A 68 19.83 -21.80 -0.37
C GLU A 68 18.35 -21.83 -0.73
N SER A 69 17.49 -21.29 0.13
CA SER A 69 16.04 -21.21 -0.10
C SER A 69 15.72 -20.25 -1.23
N TYR A 70 16.33 -19.06 -1.24
CA TYR A 70 16.18 -18.11 -2.34
C TYR A 70 16.62 -18.72 -3.68
N GLN A 71 17.80 -19.33 -3.74
CA GLN A 71 18.31 -19.98 -4.95
C GLN A 71 17.42 -21.15 -5.42
N ARG A 72 16.78 -21.88 -4.50
CA ARG A 72 15.77 -22.91 -4.86
C ARG A 72 14.53 -22.28 -5.46
N ALA A 73 14.05 -21.16 -4.88
CA ALA A 73 12.91 -20.43 -5.41
C ALA A 73 13.20 -19.96 -6.84
N GLU A 74 14.35 -19.34 -7.04
CA GLU A 74 14.83 -18.84 -8.34
C GLU A 74 14.90 -19.94 -9.40
N ARG A 75 15.51 -21.11 -9.09
CA ARG A 75 15.52 -22.26 -10.01
C ARG A 75 14.14 -22.79 -10.37
N ARG A 76 13.13 -22.52 -9.54
CA ARG A 76 11.74 -22.93 -9.77
C ARG A 76 10.93 -21.88 -10.52
N ASP A 77 11.40 -20.64 -10.53
CA ASP A 77 10.75 -19.50 -11.17
C ASP A 77 11.78 -18.37 -11.46
N ASP A 78 12.32 -18.36 -12.68
CA ASP A 78 13.35 -17.40 -13.10
C ASP A 78 12.87 -15.93 -13.04
N SER A 79 11.56 -15.69 -12.95
CA SER A 79 11.01 -14.34 -12.81
C SER A 79 11.26 -13.70 -11.44
N ILE A 80 11.81 -14.45 -10.48
CA ILE A 80 12.23 -13.95 -9.16
C ILE A 80 13.43 -12.99 -9.26
N ARG A 81 14.18 -13.01 -10.37
CA ARG A 81 15.37 -12.13 -10.58
C ARG A 81 15.05 -10.64 -10.82
N GLY A 82 13.77 -10.24 -10.86
CA GLY A 82 13.34 -8.90 -11.29
C GLY A 82 13.12 -7.87 -10.17
N PHE A 83 13.78 -6.71 -10.35
CA PHE A 83 13.54 -5.34 -9.85
C PHE A 83 13.46 -4.97 -8.35
N GLU A 84 13.88 -3.72 -8.09
CA GLU A 84 14.24 -3.08 -6.82
C GLU A 84 13.05 -2.61 -5.98
N PHE A 85 13.25 -2.49 -4.66
CA PHE A 85 12.20 -2.05 -3.74
C PHE A 85 12.75 -1.30 -2.51
N THR A 86 11.83 -0.62 -1.83
CA THR A 86 12.07 0.06 -0.55
C THR A 86 11.79 -0.92 0.61
N LEU A 87 12.84 -1.40 1.27
CA LEU A 87 12.71 -2.13 2.54
C LEU A 87 12.23 -1.17 3.64
N GLN A 88 11.15 -1.53 4.33
CA GLN A 88 10.77 -0.84 5.55
C GLN A 88 11.87 -1.06 6.60
N PRO A 89 12.66 -0.03 7.01
CA PRO A 89 13.84 -0.22 7.85
C PRO A 89 13.55 -0.77 9.26
N GLN A 90 12.28 -1.01 9.59
CA GLN A 90 11.82 -1.36 10.93
C GLN A 90 11.64 -2.87 11.12
N THR A 91 11.54 -3.62 10.02
CA THR A 91 11.32 -5.07 10.06
C THR A 91 12.59 -5.83 10.44
N PHE A 92 13.77 -5.28 10.13
CA PHE A 92 15.06 -5.96 10.30
C PHE A 92 16.06 -5.06 11.03
N PRO A 93 16.19 -5.18 12.37
CA PRO A 93 17.06 -4.32 13.15
C PRO A 93 18.53 -4.32 12.68
N ALA A 94 19.06 -5.42 12.12
CA ALA A 94 20.45 -5.43 11.64
C ALA A 94 20.61 -4.57 10.38
N LEU A 95 19.62 -4.53 9.49
CA LEU A 95 19.60 -3.59 8.36
C LEU A 95 19.73 -2.14 8.82
N ARG A 96 18.99 -1.81 9.89
CA ARG A 96 18.93 -0.46 10.43
C ARG A 96 20.19 -0.08 11.20
N TYR A 97 20.75 -1.00 11.98
CA TYR A 97 21.83 -0.70 12.91
C TYR A 97 23.22 -0.88 12.29
N TYR A 98 23.35 -1.82 11.36
CA TYR A 98 24.62 -2.17 10.72
C TYR A 98 24.63 -1.90 9.21
N GLY A 99 23.62 -1.21 8.67
CA GLY A 99 23.71 -0.62 7.33
C GLY A 99 23.74 -1.60 6.17
N TYR A 100 23.00 -2.69 6.30
CA TYR A 100 22.98 -3.72 5.26
C TYR A 100 22.08 -3.40 4.06
N GLY A 101 21.35 -2.26 4.06
CA GLY A 101 20.47 -1.87 2.95
C GLY A 101 20.90 -0.57 2.29
N MET A 102 21.29 -0.63 1.01
CA MET A 102 21.13 0.50 0.10
C MET A 102 19.70 0.45 -0.42
N ALA A 103 18.91 1.51 -0.25
CA ALA A 103 17.59 1.58 -0.87
C ALA A 103 17.40 2.97 -1.49
N PRO A 104 17.10 3.07 -2.79
CA PRO A 104 16.56 4.30 -3.37
C PRO A 104 15.15 4.57 -2.82
N ASN A 105 14.79 5.85 -2.68
CA ASN A 105 13.46 6.31 -2.28
C ASN A 105 12.45 6.17 -3.44
N HIS A 106 11.78 5.02 -3.57
CA HIS A 106 10.67 4.87 -4.53
C HIS A 106 9.38 4.31 -3.90
N ASP A 107 8.26 4.79 -4.43
CA ASP A 107 6.89 4.70 -3.92
C ASP A 107 6.18 3.44 -4.48
N LEU A 108 5.47 2.70 -3.61
CA LEU A 108 4.85 1.41 -3.92
C LEU A 108 3.49 1.61 -4.61
N LYS A 109 3.44 1.41 -5.93
CA LYS A 109 2.16 1.30 -6.66
C LYS A 109 2.19 0.12 -7.61
N GLU A 110 2.16 -1.13 -7.11
CA GLU A 110 1.65 -2.27 -7.90
C GLU A 110 1.40 -3.53 -7.06
N ASN A 111 0.74 -4.52 -7.71
CA ASN A 111 0.03 -5.66 -7.13
C ASN A 111 0.81 -6.55 -6.12
N ALA A 112 0.08 -7.33 -5.32
CA ALA A 112 0.62 -8.18 -4.26
C ALA A 112 1.58 -9.31 -4.72
N SER A 113 1.56 -9.72 -5.99
CA SER A 113 2.52 -10.68 -6.53
C SER A 113 3.84 -10.05 -6.96
N GLY A 114 3.82 -8.79 -7.41
CA GLY A 114 5.03 -7.98 -7.59
C GLY A 114 5.68 -7.71 -6.24
N ALA A 115 4.89 -7.30 -5.24
CA ALA A 115 5.38 -6.99 -3.90
C ALA A 115 6.20 -8.13 -3.24
N ILE A 116 5.85 -9.41 -3.46
CA ILE A 116 6.59 -10.55 -2.87
C ILE A 116 7.89 -10.85 -3.65
N LYS A 117 7.87 -10.79 -4.98
CA LYS A 117 9.06 -11.07 -5.81
C LYS A 117 10.12 -10.00 -5.61
N ASP A 118 9.70 -8.74 -5.71
CA ASP A 118 10.58 -7.58 -5.65
C ASP A 118 11.28 -7.57 -4.29
N THR A 119 10.53 -7.79 -3.20
CA THR A 119 11.03 -7.85 -1.81
C THR A 119 12.12 -8.91 -1.56
N ALA A 120 12.12 -10.01 -2.32
CA ALA A 120 13.07 -11.09 -2.08
C ALA A 120 14.48 -10.79 -2.61
N SER A 121 14.63 -10.03 -3.69
CA SER A 121 15.92 -9.84 -4.39
C SER A 121 16.88 -8.91 -3.64
N VAL A 122 16.45 -7.72 -3.19
CA VAL A 122 17.28 -6.87 -2.32
C VAL A 122 17.52 -7.54 -0.97
N LEU A 123 16.52 -8.23 -0.39
CA LEU A 123 16.75 -9.01 0.84
C LEU A 123 17.77 -10.12 0.63
N HIS A 124 17.83 -10.71 -0.56
CA HIS A 124 18.82 -11.69 -0.93
C HIS A 124 20.24 -11.08 -0.95
N CYS A 125 20.43 -9.94 -1.62
CA CYS A 125 21.71 -9.20 -1.60
C CYS A 125 22.14 -8.81 -0.18
N VAL A 126 21.20 -8.32 0.61
CA VAL A 126 21.36 -8.03 2.04
C VAL A 126 21.79 -9.27 2.81
N ALA A 127 21.04 -10.38 2.67
CA ALA A 127 21.27 -11.63 3.39
C ALA A 127 22.66 -12.19 3.09
N ASN A 128 23.09 -12.13 1.83
CA ASN A 128 24.44 -12.51 1.41
C ASN A 128 25.51 -11.64 2.08
N THR A 129 25.29 -10.33 2.11
CA THR A 129 26.21 -9.39 2.73
C THR A 129 26.31 -9.62 4.24
N MET A 130 25.18 -9.86 4.91
CA MET A 130 25.13 -10.23 6.33
C MET A 130 25.75 -11.61 6.58
N TRP A 131 25.55 -12.58 5.69
CA TRP A 131 26.11 -13.92 5.80
C TRP A 131 27.63 -13.88 5.75
N ARG A 132 28.20 -13.12 4.81
CA ARG A 132 29.64 -12.86 4.74
C ARG A 132 30.16 -12.29 6.03
N ASP A 133 29.58 -11.20 6.49
CA ASP A 133 30.04 -10.49 7.67
C ASP A 133 29.89 -11.34 8.95
N ALA A 134 28.79 -12.10 9.08
CA ALA A 134 28.61 -13.05 10.18
C ALA A 134 29.63 -14.21 10.15
N SER A 135 29.98 -14.68 8.95
CA SER A 135 31.01 -15.72 8.76
C SER A 135 32.40 -15.20 9.15
N ILE A 136 32.72 -13.96 8.79
CA ILE A 136 33.95 -13.28 9.24
C ILE A 136 33.96 -13.19 10.77
N LEU A 137 32.91 -12.64 11.37
CA LEU A 137 32.81 -12.38 12.82
C LEU A 137 32.76 -13.66 13.69
N SER A 138 32.50 -14.82 13.08
CA SER A 138 32.49 -16.11 13.75
C SER A 138 33.76 -16.93 13.54
N ASP A 139 34.79 -16.36 12.88
CA ASP A 139 36.01 -17.07 12.51
C ASP A 139 35.74 -18.33 11.67
N ALA A 140 34.72 -18.29 10.80
CA ALA A 140 34.44 -19.40 9.91
C ALA A 140 35.66 -19.68 9.01
N ALA A 141 36.00 -20.97 8.84
CA ALA A 141 37.11 -21.38 7.98
C ALA A 141 36.91 -20.98 6.51
N LYS A 142 35.65 -20.85 6.08
CA LYS A 142 35.27 -20.42 4.74
C LYS A 142 34.21 -19.33 4.85
N VAL A 143 34.29 -18.33 3.97
CA VAL A 143 33.40 -17.17 3.93
C VAL A 143 32.81 -17.05 2.52
N PRO A 144 31.52 -16.71 2.38
CA PRO A 144 30.93 -16.42 1.07
C PRO A 144 31.55 -15.15 0.49
N TYR A 145 32.12 -15.26 -0.71
CA TYR A 145 32.83 -14.15 -1.36
C TYR A 145 32.10 -13.73 -2.63
N GLY A 146 31.12 -12.83 -2.54
CA GLY A 146 30.28 -12.41 -3.68
C GLY A 146 28.83 -12.90 -3.58
N ILE A 147 28.01 -12.59 -4.58
CA ILE A 147 26.55 -12.83 -4.55
C ILE A 147 26.19 -14.28 -4.93
N ASP A 148 27.01 -14.93 -5.77
CA ASP A 148 26.72 -16.25 -6.36
C ASP A 148 27.76 -17.34 -6.01
N ASN A 149 28.74 -17.02 -5.16
CA ASN A 149 29.95 -17.84 -5.03
C ASN A 149 29.86 -18.86 -3.89
N GLU A 150 30.48 -20.01 -4.12
CA GLU A 150 30.73 -21.01 -3.07
C GLU A 150 31.63 -20.42 -1.96
N PRO A 151 31.40 -20.75 -0.68
CA PRO A 151 32.28 -20.33 0.40
C PRO A 151 33.72 -20.79 0.16
N GLN A 152 34.66 -19.86 0.27
CA GLN A 152 36.08 -20.11 0.04
C GLN A 152 36.92 -19.65 1.24
N GLU A 153 38.15 -20.17 1.33
CA GLU A 153 39.12 -19.68 2.30
C GLU A 153 39.53 -18.25 1.91
N LEU A 154 39.42 -17.30 2.84
CA LEU A 154 39.88 -15.93 2.60
C LEU A 154 41.36 -15.81 2.97
N THR A 155 42.14 -15.29 2.03
CA THR A 155 43.52 -14.93 2.28
C THR A 155 43.60 -13.62 3.08
N GLU A 156 44.78 -13.34 3.63
CA GLU A 156 45.06 -12.06 4.29
C GLU A 156 44.80 -10.87 3.33
N GLU A 157 45.14 -11.01 2.05
CA GLU A 157 44.90 -10.00 1.00
C GLU A 157 43.41 -9.78 0.73
N ASP A 158 42.59 -10.83 0.74
CA ASP A 158 41.14 -10.71 0.56
C ASP A 158 40.50 -9.93 1.71
N PHE A 159 40.94 -10.18 2.95
CA PHE A 159 40.47 -9.41 4.11
C PHE A 159 40.83 -7.93 3.99
N LEU A 160 42.00 -7.61 3.44
CA LEU A 160 42.38 -6.22 3.15
C LEU A 160 41.43 -5.58 2.14
N GLN A 161 41.14 -6.26 1.03
CA GLN A 161 40.18 -5.76 0.04
C GLN A 161 38.79 -5.52 0.64
N VAL A 162 38.32 -6.41 1.52
CA VAL A 162 37.05 -6.21 2.25
C VAL A 162 37.10 -4.95 3.11
N VAL A 163 38.19 -4.73 3.85
CA VAL A 163 38.33 -3.55 4.71
C VAL A 163 38.36 -2.25 3.91
N GLU A 164 39.08 -2.18 2.80
CA GLU A 164 39.09 -0.96 1.97
C GLU A 164 37.73 -0.70 1.34
N PHE A 165 37.11 -1.73 0.75
CA PHE A 165 35.79 -1.59 0.16
C PHE A 165 34.77 -1.02 1.16
N LEU A 166 34.87 -1.48 2.40
CA LEU A 166 34.03 -1.00 3.50
C LEU A 166 34.37 0.44 3.90
N TYR A 167 35.65 0.78 4.01
CA TYR A 167 36.10 2.07 4.53
C TYR A 167 36.03 3.23 3.50
N ASP A 168 36.20 2.96 2.21
CA ASP A 168 36.30 4.00 1.17
C ASP A 168 35.11 5.00 1.16
N PRO A 169 33.84 4.56 1.26
CA PRO A 169 32.70 5.49 1.35
C PRO A 169 32.75 6.39 2.59
N ILE A 170 33.17 5.85 3.74
CA ILE A 170 33.26 6.60 5.01
C ILE A 170 34.37 7.64 4.93
N LYS A 171 35.52 7.28 4.34
CA LYS A 171 36.66 8.17 4.15
C LYS A 171 36.28 9.39 3.30
N GLN A 172 35.45 9.20 2.27
CA GLN A 172 35.03 10.26 1.35
C GLN A 172 33.97 11.21 1.94
N ALA A 173 33.21 10.77 2.95
CA ALA A 173 32.19 11.58 3.60
C ALA A 173 32.80 12.84 4.26
N LYS A 174 32.31 14.03 3.87
CA LYS A 174 32.70 15.32 4.45
C LYS A 174 31.73 15.67 5.57
N LEU A 175 32.22 15.78 6.80
CA LEU A 175 31.41 16.19 7.94
C LEU A 175 31.41 17.72 8.12
N PRO A 176 30.28 18.34 8.50
CA PRO A 176 28.96 17.73 8.64
C PRO A 176 28.40 17.30 7.26
N VAL A 177 27.74 16.15 7.21
CA VAL A 177 27.09 15.69 5.98
C VAL A 177 25.71 16.35 5.84
N PRO A 178 25.15 16.45 4.62
CA PRO A 178 23.75 16.83 4.40
C PRO A 178 22.76 16.05 5.28
N ASP A 179 21.61 16.65 5.60
CA ASP A 179 20.61 16.10 6.53
C ASP A 179 20.12 14.69 6.15
N ASP A 180 20.17 14.34 4.87
CA ASP A 180 19.79 13.04 4.32
C ASP A 180 20.91 11.99 4.29
N GLU A 181 22.18 12.40 4.48
CA GLU A 181 23.35 11.51 4.38
C GLU A 181 23.84 10.97 5.74
N TRP A 182 23.35 11.52 6.87
CA TRP A 182 23.72 11.06 8.22
C TRP A 182 23.43 9.57 8.43
N ARG A 183 22.33 9.08 7.85
CA ARG A 183 21.94 7.67 7.93
C ARG A 183 23.03 6.78 7.37
N ASP A 184 23.50 7.07 6.16
CA ASP A 184 24.43 6.21 5.44
C ASP A 184 25.79 6.17 6.12
N VAL A 185 26.25 7.32 6.63
CA VAL A 185 27.49 7.43 7.41
C VAL A 185 27.42 6.62 8.70
N VAL A 186 26.31 6.71 9.46
CA VAL A 186 26.16 5.95 10.71
C VAL A 186 26.05 4.45 10.43
N GLN A 187 25.20 4.09 9.48
CA GLN A 187 24.91 2.70 9.13
C GLN A 187 26.15 1.98 8.58
N ALA A 188 26.82 2.56 7.58
CA ALA A 188 28.07 2.02 7.07
C ALA A 188 29.16 2.07 8.15
N GLY A 189 29.31 3.19 8.86
CA GLY A 189 30.30 3.36 9.92
C GLY A 189 30.25 2.27 10.98
N ARG A 190 29.06 1.90 11.46
CA ARG A 190 28.87 0.83 12.45
C ARG A 190 29.28 -0.53 11.91
N ARG A 191 28.93 -0.82 10.66
CA ARG A 191 29.33 -2.04 9.97
C ARG A 191 30.84 -2.20 9.91
N VAL A 192 31.52 -1.16 9.43
CA VAL A 192 32.98 -1.17 9.25
C VAL A 192 33.69 -1.22 10.60
N GLN A 193 33.21 -0.47 11.58
CA GLN A 193 33.74 -0.52 12.94
C GLN A 193 33.75 -1.97 13.46
N LEU A 194 32.63 -2.69 13.34
CA LEU A 194 32.48 -4.05 13.86
C LEU A 194 33.47 -5.03 13.20
N ILE A 195 33.55 -5.01 11.87
CA ILE A 195 34.45 -5.88 11.10
C ILE A 195 35.91 -5.54 11.39
N LEU A 196 36.26 -4.26 11.42
CA LEU A 196 37.64 -3.82 11.64
C LEU A 196 38.11 -4.15 13.07
N GLU A 197 37.26 -3.96 14.09
CA GLU A 197 37.59 -4.34 15.47
C GLU A 197 37.90 -5.84 15.58
N HIS A 198 37.15 -6.70 14.89
CA HIS A 198 37.41 -8.13 14.85
C HIS A 198 38.71 -8.47 14.09
N LEU A 199 38.92 -7.91 12.89
CA LEU A 199 40.12 -8.19 12.09
C LEU A 199 41.40 -7.71 12.78
N LEU A 200 41.38 -6.59 13.51
CA LEU A 200 42.53 -6.11 14.29
C LEU A 200 42.80 -6.94 15.56
N GLN A 201 41.86 -7.77 16.01
CA GLN A 201 42.12 -8.78 17.03
C GLN A 201 42.79 -10.01 16.40
N LYS A 202 42.31 -10.44 15.24
CA LYS A 202 42.82 -11.60 14.50
C LYS A 202 44.21 -11.37 13.89
N TYR A 203 44.47 -10.17 13.40
CA TYR A 203 45.73 -9.75 12.76
C TYR A 203 46.34 -8.54 13.49
N PRO A 204 46.94 -8.73 14.69
CA PRO A 204 47.45 -7.62 15.50
C PRO A 204 48.51 -6.76 14.82
N ALA A 205 49.28 -7.34 13.89
CA ALA A 205 50.30 -6.62 13.13
C ALA A 205 49.73 -5.43 12.33
N TRP A 206 48.46 -5.51 11.91
CA TRP A 206 47.79 -4.45 11.15
C TRP A 206 47.48 -3.20 11.99
N ARG A 207 47.51 -3.31 13.33
CA ARG A 207 47.28 -2.16 14.21
C ARG A 207 48.33 -1.08 14.03
N THR A 208 49.60 -1.48 13.92
CA THR A 208 50.75 -0.58 13.90
C THR A 208 51.46 -0.53 12.56
N ASN A 209 51.34 -1.58 11.75
CA ASN A 209 51.90 -1.58 10.41
C ASN A 209 50.97 -0.81 9.48
N LYS A 210 51.56 0.01 8.59
CA LYS A 210 50.79 0.57 7.49
C LYS A 210 50.20 -0.59 6.70
N ILE A 211 48.88 -0.60 6.60
CA ILE A 211 48.19 -1.56 5.77
C ILE A 211 48.63 -1.27 4.33
N ASN A 212 49.05 -2.29 3.60
CA ASN A 212 49.94 -2.17 2.44
C ASN A 212 49.25 -1.66 1.17
N TRP A 213 48.57 -0.54 1.29
CA TRP A 213 48.18 0.32 0.21
C TRP A 213 49.20 1.46 0.18
N VAL A 214 49.74 1.77 -0.99
CA VAL A 214 50.75 2.84 -1.11
C VAL A 214 50.20 4.14 -0.49
N GLY A 215 50.72 4.53 0.68
CA GLY A 215 50.36 5.76 1.40
C GLY A 215 49.19 5.69 2.41
N GLN A 216 48.70 4.51 2.81
CA GLN A 216 47.52 4.40 3.67
C GLN A 216 47.77 4.35 5.19
N PRO A 217 46.75 4.73 5.99
CA PRO A 217 46.75 4.63 7.46
C PRO A 217 46.92 3.19 7.98
N THR A 218 47.39 3.08 9.21
CA THR A 218 47.35 1.86 10.03
C THR A 218 45.91 1.49 10.38
N GLY A 219 45.69 0.25 10.81
CA GLY A 219 44.38 -0.21 11.27
C GLY A 219 43.83 0.62 12.44
N ASP A 220 44.69 1.02 13.38
CA ASP A 220 44.29 1.87 14.50
C ASP A 220 43.88 3.28 14.03
N GLU A 221 44.60 3.87 13.07
CA GLU A 221 44.25 5.17 12.49
C GLU A 221 42.89 5.13 11.78
N VAL A 222 42.60 4.07 11.00
CA VAL A 222 41.30 3.87 10.36
C VAL A 222 40.19 3.72 11.40
N LEU A 223 40.41 2.90 12.44
CA LEU A 223 39.42 2.67 13.48
C LEU A 223 39.11 3.96 14.27
N VAL A 224 40.14 4.77 14.55
CA VAL A 224 39.99 6.07 15.19
C VAL A 224 39.17 7.03 14.32
N ASP A 225 39.44 7.10 13.02
CA ASP A 225 38.68 7.96 12.09
C ASP A 225 37.19 7.56 12.04
N ILE A 226 36.90 6.26 11.88
CA ILE A 226 35.52 5.74 11.89
C ILE A 226 34.81 6.11 13.19
N LYS A 227 35.46 5.88 14.35
CA LYS A 227 34.87 6.20 15.66
C LYS A 227 34.59 7.69 15.81
N LYS A 228 35.48 8.55 15.32
CA LYS A 228 35.29 10.00 15.31
C LYS A 228 34.09 10.39 14.46
N LYS A 229 34.01 9.90 13.22
CA LYS A 229 32.90 10.19 12.30
C LYS A 229 31.56 9.72 12.87
N LEU A 230 31.51 8.54 13.49
CA LEU A 230 30.33 8.04 14.19
C LEU A 230 29.93 8.93 15.38
N ALA A 231 30.89 9.41 16.17
CA ALA A 231 30.59 10.28 17.31
C ALA A 231 29.96 11.62 16.90
N GLU A 232 30.34 12.14 15.72
CA GLU A 232 29.76 13.35 15.13
C GLU A 232 28.39 13.07 14.48
N ALA A 233 28.23 11.91 13.82
CA ALA A 233 27.05 11.59 13.03
C ALA A 233 25.87 10.97 13.81
N GLU A 234 26.15 10.20 14.86
CA GLU A 234 25.13 9.48 15.62
C GLU A 234 24.10 10.42 16.27
N PRO A 235 24.46 11.55 16.92
CA PRO A 235 23.47 12.44 17.53
C PRO A 235 22.46 13.01 16.51
N GLU A 236 22.93 13.44 15.35
CA GLU A 236 22.06 13.95 14.27
C GLU A 236 21.21 12.83 13.67
N TYR A 237 21.77 11.64 13.46
CA TYR A 237 20.99 10.48 13.03
C TYR A 237 19.90 10.12 14.03
N GLN A 238 20.18 10.13 15.34
CA GLN A 238 19.18 9.87 16.38
C GLN A 238 18.07 10.93 16.40
N LYS A 239 18.41 12.19 16.11
CA LYS A 239 17.43 13.27 15.96
C LYS A 239 16.54 13.02 14.74
N VAL A 240 17.10 12.74 13.56
CA VAL A 240 16.35 12.41 12.34
C VAL A 240 15.43 11.20 12.55
N VAL A 241 15.93 10.13 13.19
CA VAL A 241 15.13 8.96 13.56
C VAL A 241 14.01 9.33 14.54
N GLY A 242 14.30 10.19 15.52
CA GLY A 242 13.33 10.67 16.49
C GLY A 242 12.21 11.50 15.85
N ASP A 243 12.56 12.36 14.89
CA ASP A 243 11.62 13.21 14.16
C ASP A 243 10.79 12.38 13.18
N PHE A 244 11.41 11.44 12.45
CA PHE A 244 10.69 10.50 11.59
C PHE A 244 9.64 9.69 12.35
N LYS A 245 9.95 9.22 13.57
CA LYS A 245 8.98 8.50 14.42
C LYS A 245 7.76 9.35 14.80
N LYS A 246 7.91 10.67 14.87
CA LYS A 246 6.83 11.61 15.23
C LYS A 246 6.08 12.16 14.02
N ALA A 247 6.71 12.18 12.85
CA ALA A 247 6.10 12.65 11.63
C ALA A 247 4.89 11.79 11.25
N GLU A 248 3.88 12.43 10.68
CA GLU A 248 2.76 11.71 10.07
C GLU A 248 3.25 10.99 8.80
N PRO A 249 2.66 9.84 8.44
CA PRO A 249 3.03 9.16 7.22
C PRO A 249 2.82 10.03 5.98
N ALA A 250 3.67 9.82 4.98
CA ALA A 250 3.49 10.47 3.69
C ALA A 250 2.07 10.20 3.13
N GLY A 251 1.42 11.24 2.60
CA GLY A 251 0.06 11.14 2.06
C GLY A 251 -1.07 11.18 3.09
N PHE A 252 -0.83 10.96 4.38
CA PHE A 252 -1.89 10.98 5.40
C PHE A 252 -2.66 12.32 5.41
N ALA A 253 -1.92 13.43 5.48
CA ALA A 253 -2.52 14.76 5.57
C ALA A 253 -3.31 15.15 4.32
N ASP A 254 -2.84 14.75 3.13
CA ASP A 254 -3.50 15.04 1.87
C ASP A 254 -4.77 14.19 1.69
N ASP A 255 -4.68 12.89 1.99
CA ASP A 255 -5.83 11.98 1.99
C ASP A 255 -6.92 12.45 2.96
N MET A 256 -6.54 12.83 4.18
CA MET A 256 -7.48 13.33 5.17
C MET A 256 -8.15 14.63 4.69
N ARG A 257 -7.37 15.54 4.09
CA ARG A 257 -7.89 16.81 3.54
C ARG A 257 -8.89 16.56 2.41
N GLU A 258 -8.62 15.61 1.52
CA GLU A 258 -9.53 15.25 0.42
C GLU A 258 -10.85 14.67 0.93
N GLU A 259 -10.79 13.73 1.87
CA GLU A 259 -11.98 13.10 2.46
C GLU A 259 -12.85 14.14 3.20
N VAL A 260 -12.23 14.99 4.03
CA VAL A 260 -12.93 16.07 4.72
C VAL A 260 -13.50 17.09 3.74
N GLY A 261 -12.75 17.46 2.71
CA GLY A 261 -13.22 18.37 1.66
C GLY A 261 -14.42 17.82 0.89
N THR A 262 -14.45 16.51 0.63
CA THR A 262 -15.58 15.83 0.00
C THR A 262 -16.82 15.86 0.89
N LEU A 263 -16.67 15.59 2.20
CA LEU A 263 -17.76 15.69 3.16
C LEU A 263 -18.27 17.12 3.32
N ASP A 264 -17.39 18.12 3.30
CA ASP A 264 -17.79 19.53 3.36
C ASP A 264 -18.66 19.94 2.17
N LYS A 265 -18.28 19.51 0.96
CA LYS A 265 -19.10 19.71 -0.24
C LYS A 265 -20.45 19.00 -0.12
N ALA A 266 -20.46 17.78 0.39
CA ALA A 266 -21.70 17.02 0.61
C ALA A 266 -22.62 17.73 1.63
N ILE A 267 -22.07 18.19 2.76
CA ILE A 267 -22.81 18.95 3.78
C ILE A 267 -23.42 20.22 3.16
N ALA A 268 -22.64 20.95 2.36
CA ALA A 268 -23.12 22.15 1.69
C ALA A 268 -24.23 21.84 0.68
N GLY A 269 -24.10 20.77 -0.10
CA GLY A 269 -25.12 20.28 -1.03
C GLY A 269 -26.43 19.97 -0.31
N VAL A 270 -26.38 19.12 0.72
CA VAL A 270 -27.53 18.74 1.54
C VAL A 270 -28.22 19.97 2.15
N LYS A 271 -27.47 20.93 2.68
CA LYS A 271 -28.04 22.17 3.22
C LYS A 271 -28.69 23.04 2.15
N ARG A 272 -28.18 23.02 0.92
CA ARG A 272 -28.68 23.85 -0.19
C ARG A 272 -29.92 23.27 -0.86
N ASN A 273 -29.94 21.97 -1.14
CA ASN A 273 -31.00 21.34 -1.95
C ASN A 273 -31.49 19.99 -1.41
N GLY A 274 -30.95 19.52 -0.28
CA GLY A 274 -31.35 18.26 0.37
C GLY A 274 -30.74 17.00 -0.24
N TRP A 275 -30.02 17.11 -1.35
CA TRP A 275 -29.50 15.95 -2.06
C TRP A 275 -28.09 15.57 -1.58
N LEU A 276 -27.87 14.26 -1.50
CA LEU A 276 -26.61 13.61 -1.21
C LEU A 276 -26.32 12.60 -2.33
N ASP A 277 -25.07 12.54 -2.78
CA ASP A 277 -24.63 11.54 -3.76
C ASP A 277 -24.95 10.11 -3.29
N TRP A 278 -25.45 9.27 -4.20
CA TRP A 278 -25.86 7.91 -3.88
C TRP A 278 -24.74 7.07 -3.26
N ILE A 279 -23.50 7.18 -3.75
CA ILE A 279 -22.36 6.38 -3.27
C ILE A 279 -22.09 6.74 -1.81
N LEU A 280 -22.01 8.04 -1.52
CA LEU A 280 -21.76 8.51 -0.16
C LEU A 280 -22.93 8.19 0.78
N ALA A 281 -24.18 8.31 0.33
CA ALA A 281 -25.36 7.94 1.10
C ALA A 281 -25.38 6.42 1.41
N ARG A 282 -25.09 5.58 0.41
CA ARG A 282 -24.96 4.12 0.59
C ARG A 282 -23.91 3.82 1.64
N ASP A 283 -22.73 4.41 1.48
CA ASP A 283 -21.60 4.10 2.34
C ASP A 283 -21.86 4.57 3.78
N LEU A 284 -22.47 5.72 4.00
CA LEU A 284 -22.70 6.24 5.35
C LEU A 284 -23.88 5.59 6.10
N TYR A 285 -24.95 5.22 5.40
CA TYR A 285 -26.20 4.81 6.04
C TYR A 285 -26.54 3.33 5.87
N LEU A 286 -26.00 2.68 4.83
CA LEU A 286 -26.27 1.29 4.52
C LEU A 286 -25.07 0.40 4.82
N ASP A 287 -23.87 0.90 4.55
CA ASP A 287 -22.62 0.23 4.92
C ASP A 287 -22.25 0.63 6.35
N LYS A 288 -22.51 -0.26 7.31
CA LYS A 288 -22.20 -0.01 8.73
C LYS A 288 -20.69 0.13 9.00
N ASP A 289 -19.86 -0.20 8.01
CA ASP A 289 -18.42 -0.29 8.16
C ASP A 289 -17.67 0.90 7.54
N TYR A 290 -18.32 1.95 7.04
CA TYR A 290 -17.63 3.06 6.35
C TYR A 290 -16.47 3.64 7.18
N LEU A 291 -16.73 4.02 8.43
CA LEU A 291 -15.69 4.57 9.30
C LEU A 291 -14.63 3.51 9.64
N SER A 292 -15.01 2.24 9.78
CA SER A 292 -14.05 1.14 10.00
C SER A 292 -13.11 0.98 8.82
N LYS A 293 -13.64 0.96 7.58
CA LYS A 293 -12.87 0.86 6.35
C LYS A 293 -11.91 2.03 6.17
N ARG A 294 -12.35 3.26 6.50
CA ARG A 294 -11.47 4.43 6.50
C ARG A 294 -10.38 4.31 7.57
N ARG A 295 -10.74 3.85 8.77
CA ARG A 295 -9.78 3.60 9.85
C ARG A 295 -8.74 2.56 9.48
N GLU A 296 -9.14 1.45 8.87
CA GLU A 296 -8.25 0.43 8.34
C GLU A 296 -7.32 1.00 7.28
N ARG A 297 -7.85 1.74 6.29
CA ARG A 297 -7.03 2.41 5.27
C ARG A 297 -5.97 3.33 5.88
N PHE A 298 -6.35 4.22 6.79
CA PHE A 298 -5.39 5.12 7.44
C PHE A 298 -4.43 4.38 8.38
N ALA A 299 -4.89 3.32 9.05
CA ALA A 299 -4.03 2.46 9.85
C ALA A 299 -2.99 1.74 9.00
N HIS A 300 -3.31 1.37 7.75
CA HIS A 300 -2.33 0.81 6.82
C HIS A 300 -1.20 1.78 6.49
N LEU A 301 -1.49 3.09 6.31
CA LEU A 301 -0.44 4.10 6.10
C LEU A 301 0.53 4.20 7.29
N TYR A 302 -0.01 4.18 8.51
CA TYR A 302 0.84 4.18 9.72
C TYR A 302 1.61 2.87 9.89
N THR A 303 0.95 1.73 9.66
CA THR A 303 1.56 0.40 9.81
C THR A 303 2.68 0.19 8.79
N ALA A 304 2.53 0.73 7.58
CA ALA A 304 3.57 0.71 6.56
C ALA A 304 4.86 1.36 7.08
N GLU A 305 4.76 2.42 7.88
CA GLU A 305 5.89 3.08 8.53
C GLU A 305 6.17 2.56 9.96
N GLY A 306 5.73 1.35 10.31
CA GLY A 306 5.96 0.76 11.64
C GLY A 306 5.35 1.56 12.81
N LYS A 307 4.35 2.41 12.53
CA LYS A 307 3.65 3.24 13.50
C LYS A 307 2.23 2.70 13.71
N ASN A 308 1.65 3.02 14.86
CA ASN A 308 0.22 2.86 15.07
C ASN A 308 -0.48 4.18 14.75
N LEU A 309 -1.67 4.11 14.14
CA LEU A 309 -2.53 5.27 13.97
C LEU A 309 -2.89 5.84 15.36
N PRO A 310 -2.50 7.08 15.69
CA PRO A 310 -2.80 7.65 16.99
C PRO A 310 -4.31 7.84 17.19
N ASP A 311 -4.77 7.61 18.41
CA ASP A 311 -6.16 7.85 18.79
C ASP A 311 -6.56 9.31 18.49
N GLY A 312 -7.77 9.49 17.97
CA GLY A 312 -8.30 10.81 17.63
C GLY A 312 -7.75 11.44 16.36
N LYS A 313 -6.79 10.84 15.65
CA LYS A 313 -6.32 11.38 14.36
C LYS A 313 -7.40 11.44 13.29
N LEU A 314 -8.39 10.55 13.36
CA LEU A 314 -9.55 10.55 12.47
C LEU A 314 -10.71 11.39 12.99
N LYS A 315 -10.57 12.05 14.14
CA LYS A 315 -11.62 12.88 14.72
C LYS A 315 -12.18 13.93 13.74
N PRO A 316 -11.37 14.62 12.92
CA PRO A 316 -11.91 15.54 11.91
C PRO A 316 -12.86 14.86 10.93
N LEU A 317 -12.54 13.64 10.49
CA LEU A 317 -13.39 12.85 9.60
C LEU A 317 -14.67 12.41 10.32
N GLU A 318 -14.55 11.90 11.54
CA GLU A 318 -15.67 11.47 12.38
C GLU A 318 -16.66 12.62 12.65
N ASP A 319 -16.14 13.80 12.99
CA ASP A 319 -16.92 15.01 13.25
C ASP A 319 -17.67 15.46 11.98
N LYS A 320 -17.06 15.33 10.79
CA LYS A 320 -17.71 15.68 9.50
C LYS A 320 -18.78 14.67 9.10
N ILE A 321 -18.58 13.38 9.35
CA ILE A 321 -19.60 12.35 9.15
C ILE A 321 -20.82 12.65 10.03
N ALA A 322 -20.59 12.91 11.32
CA ALA A 322 -21.67 13.27 12.25
C ALA A 322 -22.38 14.57 11.82
N ALA A 323 -21.64 15.57 11.35
CA ALA A 323 -22.21 16.82 10.85
C ALA A 323 -23.06 16.62 9.58
N LEU A 324 -22.64 15.73 8.67
CA LEU A 324 -23.42 15.37 7.48
C LEU A 324 -24.70 14.63 7.84
N GLN A 325 -24.62 13.66 8.76
CA GLN A 325 -25.80 12.95 9.26
C GLN A 325 -26.81 13.90 9.90
N LYS A 326 -26.32 14.78 10.77
CA LYS A 326 -27.13 15.83 11.38
C LYS A 326 -27.75 16.76 10.32
N ALA A 327 -26.99 17.18 9.31
CA ALA A 327 -27.51 18.02 8.25
C ALA A 327 -28.63 17.34 7.45
N MET A 328 -28.50 16.04 7.17
CA MET A 328 -29.56 15.27 6.51
C MET A 328 -30.82 15.19 7.36
N ASP A 329 -30.68 14.88 8.66
CA ASP A 329 -31.80 14.79 9.59
C ASP A 329 -32.52 16.13 9.78
N GLU A 330 -31.78 17.23 9.97
CA GLU A 330 -32.34 18.58 10.14
C GLU A 330 -33.08 19.07 8.90
N ASN A 331 -32.65 18.64 7.71
CA ASN A 331 -33.29 19.03 6.46
C ASN A 331 -34.43 18.09 6.06
N ALA A 332 -34.57 16.92 6.69
CA ALA A 332 -35.58 15.94 6.30
C ALA A 332 -37.01 16.48 6.33
N SER A 333 -37.35 17.35 7.29
CA SER A 333 -38.70 17.92 7.36
C SER A 333 -38.97 19.05 6.38
N ARG A 334 -37.93 19.55 5.69
CA ARG A 334 -38.06 20.67 4.74
C ARG A 334 -38.45 20.20 3.34
N TRP A 335 -38.21 18.93 3.06
CA TRP A 335 -38.33 18.39 1.72
C TRP A 335 -39.53 17.44 1.64
N HIS A 336 -40.26 17.54 0.53
CA HIS A 336 -41.43 16.70 0.26
C HIS A 336 -41.30 16.07 -1.12
N PHE A 337 -42.08 15.01 -1.35
CA PHE A 337 -42.20 14.45 -2.69
C PHE A 337 -42.73 15.52 -3.65
N PRO A 338 -42.09 15.76 -4.81
CA PRO A 338 -42.52 16.80 -5.72
C PRO A 338 -43.95 16.53 -6.24
N VAL A 339 -44.75 17.58 -6.34
CA VAL A 339 -46.15 17.54 -6.80
C VAL A 339 -46.22 17.98 -8.26
N GLY A 340 -47.16 17.42 -9.03
CA GLY A 340 -47.37 17.80 -10.44
C GLY A 340 -46.36 17.19 -11.42
N GLN A 341 -45.60 16.18 -10.98
CA GLN A 341 -44.66 15.47 -11.85
C GLN A 341 -45.35 14.62 -12.90
N THR A 342 -44.64 14.35 -13.99
CA THR A 342 -45.13 13.47 -15.06
C THR A 342 -45.01 12.02 -14.63
N HIS A 343 -45.94 11.18 -15.09
CA HIS A 343 -45.98 9.76 -14.76
C HIS A 343 -45.86 8.88 -16.02
N ASP A 344 -45.13 7.78 -15.87
CA ASP A 344 -45.07 6.68 -16.83
C ASP A 344 -45.05 5.37 -16.04
N ALA A 345 -46.22 4.72 -15.99
CA ALA A 345 -46.42 3.54 -15.16
C ALA A 345 -45.46 2.39 -15.50
N ALA A 346 -45.02 2.26 -16.76
CA ALA A 346 -44.12 1.19 -17.18
C ALA A 346 -42.69 1.45 -16.70
N ILE A 347 -42.20 2.68 -16.84
CA ILE A 347 -40.88 3.11 -16.35
C ILE A 347 -40.84 3.05 -14.81
N GLU A 348 -41.83 3.65 -14.16
CA GLU A 348 -41.91 3.68 -12.70
C GLU A 348 -41.99 2.29 -12.09
N THR A 349 -42.73 1.36 -12.69
CA THR A 349 -42.78 -0.04 -12.22
C THR A 349 -41.40 -0.69 -12.22
N ARG A 350 -40.58 -0.42 -13.24
CA ARG A 350 -39.20 -0.93 -13.30
C ARG A 350 -38.31 -0.31 -12.23
N ALA A 351 -38.42 1.00 -12.02
CA ALA A 351 -37.68 1.69 -10.98
C ALA A 351 -38.04 1.16 -9.58
N LYS A 352 -39.34 1.01 -9.29
CA LYS A 352 -39.83 0.41 -8.04
C LYS A 352 -39.32 -1.00 -7.81
N ASN A 353 -39.33 -1.85 -8.84
CA ASN A 353 -38.82 -3.21 -8.75
C ASN A 353 -37.32 -3.26 -8.50
N ALA A 354 -36.55 -2.38 -9.14
CA ALA A 354 -35.11 -2.28 -8.93
C ALA A 354 -34.78 -1.80 -7.51
N VAL A 355 -35.51 -0.81 -6.97
CA VAL A 355 -35.36 -0.38 -5.57
C VAL A 355 -35.68 -1.52 -4.60
N LYS A 356 -36.78 -2.26 -4.81
CA LYS A 356 -37.13 -3.43 -3.98
C LYS A 356 -36.10 -4.57 -4.06
N ALA A 357 -35.54 -4.80 -5.25
CA ALA A 357 -34.51 -5.82 -5.44
C ALA A 357 -33.22 -5.44 -4.69
N LYS A 358 -32.85 -4.15 -4.69
CA LYS A 358 -31.67 -3.65 -3.98
C LYS A 358 -31.88 -3.56 -2.47
N PHE A 359 -33.09 -3.26 -2.02
CA PHE A 359 -33.47 -3.14 -0.61
C PHE A 359 -34.62 -4.10 -0.28
N PRO A 360 -34.32 -5.40 -0.04
CA PRO A 360 -35.33 -6.36 0.37
C PRO A 360 -36.07 -5.87 1.62
N GLY A 361 -37.41 -5.84 1.55
CA GLY A 361 -38.27 -5.33 2.61
C GLY A 361 -38.59 -3.83 2.54
N ALA A 362 -38.04 -3.09 1.57
CA ALA A 362 -38.39 -1.69 1.38
C ALA A 362 -39.85 -1.51 0.93
N THR A 363 -40.54 -0.54 1.54
CA THR A 363 -41.91 -0.17 1.17
C THR A 363 -41.87 1.05 0.26
N ILE A 364 -42.31 0.88 -0.99
CA ILE A 364 -42.43 2.00 -1.93
C ILE A 364 -43.70 2.79 -1.61
N LEU A 365 -43.56 4.09 -1.42
CA LEU A 365 -44.65 4.99 -1.07
C LEU A 365 -45.12 5.83 -2.26
N ASN A 366 -44.19 6.28 -3.11
CA ASN A 366 -44.53 7.07 -4.30
C ASN A 366 -43.46 6.89 -5.39
N SER A 367 -43.82 7.19 -6.63
CA SER A 367 -42.91 7.26 -7.78
C SER A 367 -43.37 8.30 -8.79
N ALA A 368 -42.43 8.93 -9.50
CA ALA A 368 -42.72 9.87 -10.59
C ALA A 368 -41.49 10.03 -11.49
N LEU A 369 -41.65 10.65 -12.65
CA LEU A 369 -40.52 11.09 -13.48
C LEU A 369 -40.03 12.46 -13.01
N ASP A 370 -38.71 12.69 -13.06
CA ASP A 370 -38.12 14.01 -12.82
C ASP A 370 -38.01 14.78 -14.16
N GLY A 371 -39.16 15.11 -14.73
CA GLY A 371 -39.28 15.81 -16.01
C GLY A 371 -39.85 14.98 -17.18
N THR A 372 -40.05 15.66 -18.31
CA THR A 372 -40.73 15.10 -19.50
C THR A 372 -39.78 14.69 -20.62
N ASP A 373 -38.52 15.07 -20.58
CA ASP A 373 -37.66 14.92 -21.75
C ASP A 373 -36.73 13.72 -21.60
N TRP A 374 -36.37 13.13 -22.73
CA TRP A 374 -35.33 12.11 -22.78
C TRP A 374 -33.99 12.79 -23.01
N THR A 375 -33.02 12.53 -22.14
CA THR A 375 -31.64 12.96 -22.37
C THR A 375 -30.95 11.93 -23.26
N ILE A 376 -30.44 12.36 -24.43
CA ILE A 376 -29.72 11.50 -25.37
C ILE A 376 -28.22 11.63 -25.13
N GLN A 377 -27.61 10.54 -24.68
CA GLN A 377 -26.16 10.46 -24.49
C GLN A 377 -25.49 10.02 -25.79
N LYS A 378 -24.48 10.78 -26.22
CA LYS A 378 -23.75 10.57 -27.48
C LYS A 378 -22.30 10.18 -27.20
N ASN A 379 -21.66 9.51 -28.16
CA ASN A 379 -20.20 9.32 -28.14
C ASN A 379 -19.48 10.55 -28.75
N ASP A 380 -18.15 10.48 -28.78
CA ASP A 380 -17.29 11.56 -29.32
C ASP A 380 -17.50 11.84 -30.81
N LEU A 381 -18.16 10.93 -31.53
CA LEU A 381 -18.55 11.09 -32.94
C LEU A 381 -19.95 11.70 -33.10
N GLY A 382 -20.61 12.09 -32.00
CA GLY A 382 -21.97 12.62 -32.00
C GLY A 382 -23.05 11.56 -32.24
N LEU A 383 -22.70 10.28 -32.22
CA LEU A 383 -23.65 9.18 -32.45
C LEU A 383 -24.36 8.82 -31.13
N PRO A 384 -25.71 8.67 -31.13
CA PRO A 384 -26.45 8.24 -29.96
C PRO A 384 -25.99 6.87 -29.44
N ARG A 385 -25.82 6.76 -28.13
CA ARG A 385 -25.49 5.51 -27.43
C ARG A 385 -26.69 4.96 -26.67
N TYR A 386 -27.30 5.81 -25.87
CA TYR A 386 -28.49 5.51 -25.09
C TYR A 386 -29.26 6.79 -24.84
N ARG A 387 -30.51 6.64 -24.42
CA ARG A 387 -31.27 7.73 -23.84
C ARG A 387 -31.67 7.38 -22.43
N GLU A 388 -31.78 8.39 -21.59
CA GLU A 388 -32.15 8.22 -20.20
C GLU A 388 -33.22 9.22 -19.78
N ARG A 389 -33.92 8.86 -18.71
CA ARG A 389 -34.93 9.69 -18.08
C ARG A 389 -34.88 9.45 -16.58
N ASP A 390 -34.88 10.52 -15.81
CA ASP A 390 -34.75 10.43 -14.36
C ASP A 390 -36.09 10.07 -13.72
N VAL A 391 -36.01 9.23 -12.71
CA VAL A 391 -37.16 8.67 -11.99
C VAL A 391 -36.91 8.84 -10.51
N LEU A 392 -37.91 9.39 -9.84
CA LEU A 392 -37.95 9.57 -8.41
C LEU A 392 -38.71 8.40 -7.78
N VAL A 393 -38.13 7.77 -6.77
CA VAL A 393 -38.77 6.71 -6.00
C VAL A 393 -38.70 7.06 -4.52
N LEU A 394 -39.86 7.30 -3.91
CA LEU A 394 -39.96 7.47 -2.48
C LEU A 394 -40.15 6.12 -1.80
N THR A 395 -39.26 5.80 -0.88
CA THR A 395 -39.24 4.50 -0.21
C THR A 395 -38.98 4.62 1.29
N LYS A 396 -39.62 3.75 2.07
CA LYS A 396 -39.28 3.48 3.47
C LYS A 396 -38.41 2.23 3.52
N MET A 397 -37.12 2.41 3.82
CA MET A 397 -36.20 1.29 3.97
C MET A 397 -36.30 0.64 5.36
N PRO A 398 -36.11 -0.69 5.49
CA PRO A 398 -36.12 -1.36 6.77
C PRO A 398 -35.06 -0.80 7.72
N GLY A 399 -35.43 -0.55 8.98
CA GLY A 399 -34.51 -0.05 10.01
C GLY A 399 -34.10 1.42 9.88
N GLN A 400 -34.50 2.13 8.83
CA GLN A 400 -34.17 3.54 8.64
C GLN A 400 -35.26 4.45 9.22
N LYS A 401 -34.88 5.55 9.88
CA LYS A 401 -35.84 6.48 10.50
C LYS A 401 -36.59 7.33 9.47
N GLY A 402 -35.89 7.91 8.50
CA GLY A 402 -36.47 8.74 7.44
C GLY A 402 -37.02 7.97 6.24
N LEU A 403 -37.77 8.65 5.39
CA LEU A 403 -38.10 8.20 4.04
C LEU A 403 -36.98 8.62 3.10
N TRP A 404 -36.62 7.75 2.16
CA TRP A 404 -35.60 8.03 1.17
C TRP A 404 -36.28 8.34 -0.16
N LEU A 405 -36.11 9.56 -0.64
CA LEU A 405 -36.35 9.91 -2.03
C LEU A 405 -35.08 9.56 -2.81
N ILE A 406 -35.17 8.53 -3.64
CA ILE A 406 -34.08 8.06 -4.46
C ILE A 406 -34.31 8.56 -5.87
N GLU A 407 -33.33 9.28 -6.40
CA GLU A 407 -33.26 9.64 -7.81
C GLU A 407 -32.39 8.63 -8.54
N GLY A 408 -32.82 8.23 -9.72
CA GLY A 408 -31.97 7.47 -10.63
C GLY A 408 -32.51 7.46 -12.04
N SER A 409 -31.69 6.98 -12.96
CA SER A 409 -32.00 7.07 -14.38
C SER A 409 -32.51 5.74 -14.94
N TYR A 410 -33.58 5.80 -15.72
CA TYR A 410 -34.05 4.71 -16.56
C TYR A 410 -33.44 4.83 -17.95
N VAL A 411 -32.68 3.82 -18.37
CA VAL A 411 -31.84 3.84 -19.56
C VAL A 411 -32.38 2.93 -20.66
N GLN A 412 -32.40 3.40 -21.89
CA GLN A 412 -32.67 2.62 -23.09
C GLN A 412 -31.51 2.74 -24.09
N ASP A 413 -30.91 1.62 -24.43
CA ASP A 413 -29.83 1.57 -25.43
C ASP A 413 -30.33 1.90 -26.84
N TYR A 414 -29.50 2.57 -27.62
CA TYR A 414 -29.76 2.89 -29.02
C TYR A 414 -29.74 1.61 -29.86
N ALA A 415 -30.80 1.41 -30.66
CA ALA A 415 -30.99 0.22 -31.49
C ALA A 415 -30.62 0.45 -32.96
N GLY A 416 -30.23 1.67 -33.34
CA GLY A 416 -30.00 2.06 -34.73
C GLY A 416 -31.24 2.67 -35.39
N GLY A 417 -31.06 3.33 -36.54
CA GLY A 417 -32.14 3.88 -37.35
C GLY A 417 -33.03 4.92 -36.63
N GLY A 418 -32.50 5.64 -35.64
CA GLY A 418 -33.27 6.60 -34.84
C GLY A 418 -34.15 5.95 -33.74
N THR A 419 -33.99 4.65 -33.47
CA THR A 419 -34.82 3.91 -32.52
C THR A 419 -34.03 3.45 -31.29
N TYR A 420 -34.74 3.14 -30.19
CA TYR A 420 -34.18 2.67 -28.93
C TYR A 420 -34.86 1.38 -28.48
N ASN A 421 -34.12 0.50 -27.80
CA ASN A 421 -34.62 -0.80 -27.37
C ASN A 421 -35.82 -0.68 -26.42
N ALA A 422 -36.88 -1.46 -26.67
CA ALA A 422 -38.00 -1.57 -25.74
C ALA A 422 -37.56 -2.29 -24.45
N GLY A 423 -37.99 -1.78 -23.31
CA GLY A 423 -37.79 -2.43 -22.01
C GLY A 423 -36.42 -2.19 -21.36
N GLY A 424 -36.00 -0.93 -21.31
CA GLY A 424 -34.80 -0.44 -20.62
C GLY A 424 -34.64 -0.84 -19.15
N THR A 425 -33.54 -0.39 -18.55
CA THR A 425 -33.11 -0.75 -17.20
C THR A 425 -33.10 0.46 -16.28
N PHE A 426 -33.48 0.27 -15.02
CA PHE A 426 -33.27 1.24 -13.96
C PHE A 426 -32.17 0.71 -13.04
N GLY A 427 -31.17 1.52 -12.72
CA GLY A 427 -30.08 1.06 -11.86
C GLY A 427 -28.99 2.08 -11.57
N GLN A 428 -28.95 3.19 -12.30
CA GLN A 428 -28.06 4.30 -12.01
C GLN A 428 -28.70 5.20 -10.98
N TYR A 429 -28.56 4.84 -9.70
CA TYR A 429 -28.93 5.70 -8.60
C TYR A 429 -27.97 6.89 -8.57
N SER A 430 -28.48 8.10 -8.75
CA SER A 430 -27.67 9.31 -8.80
C SER A 430 -27.55 9.93 -7.41
N GLN A 431 -28.69 10.21 -6.79
CA GLN A 431 -28.76 10.97 -5.55
C GLN A 431 -29.86 10.46 -4.61
N VAL A 432 -29.72 10.82 -3.34
CA VAL A 432 -30.66 10.52 -2.27
C VAL A 432 -30.98 11.80 -1.51
N ARG A 433 -32.25 11.95 -1.16
CA ARG A 433 -32.69 12.92 -0.18
C ARG A 433 -33.50 12.22 0.89
N ILE A 434 -33.26 12.55 2.16
CA ILE A 434 -34.08 12.06 3.26
C ILE A 434 -35.24 13.04 3.47
N GLN A 435 -36.44 12.51 3.70
CA GLN A 435 -37.60 13.30 4.07
C GLN A 435 -38.39 12.68 5.23
N THR A 436 -39.11 13.51 5.97
CA THR A 436 -40.11 13.03 6.94
C THR A 436 -41.37 12.57 6.21
N SER A 437 -42.22 11.80 6.90
CA SER A 437 -43.54 11.40 6.36
C SER A 437 -44.27 12.63 5.80
N PRO A 438 -44.98 12.51 4.65
CA PRO A 438 -45.84 13.58 4.14
C PRO A 438 -46.88 14.02 5.16
#